data_AF-A0A1V5HLA3-F1
#
_entry.id   AF-A0A1V5HLA3-F1
#
_cell.length_a   1.000
_cell.length_b   1.000
_cell.length_c   1.000
_cell.angle_alpha   90.00
_cell.angle_beta   90.00
_cell.angle_gamma   90.00
#
_symmetry.space_group_name_H-M   'P 1'
#
loop_
_entity.id
_entity.type
_entity.pdbx_description
1 polymer ?
#
loop_
_entity_poly.entity_id
_entity_poly.type
_entity_poly.pdbx_seq_one_letter_code
_entity_poly.pdbx_strand_id
1 'polypeptide(L)'
;MLRKIFDMYEAEGVRMAERGLVLPTYDCCLKCSHTFNLLDARGAISVAERTTYIGRVRNLARLSAEGYLKQRERMGFPLMGKFKR
;
A
#
# COMPACT_ATOMS: atom_id res chain seq x y z
N MET A 1 8.61 8.11 -17.14
CA MET A 1 8.40 8.89 -15.89
C MET A 1 7.49 8.16 -14.89
N LEU A 2 6.21 7.92 -15.18
CA LEU A 2 5.25 7.32 -14.22
C LEU A 2 5.63 5.91 -13.72
N ARG A 3 6.21 5.05 -14.58
CA ARG A 3 6.71 3.72 -14.14
C ARG A 3 7.78 3.83 -13.04
N LYS A 4 8.78 4.69 -13.25
CA LYS A 4 9.81 4.98 -12.26
C LYS A 4 9.23 5.54 -10.96
N ILE A 5 8.23 6.41 -11.05
CA ILE A 5 7.53 6.95 -9.87
C ILE A 5 6.83 5.84 -9.10
N PHE A 6 6.14 4.92 -9.79
CA PHE A 6 5.54 3.74 -9.15
C PHE A 6 6.59 2.92 -8.42
N ASP A 7 7.71 2.59 -9.08
CA ASP A 7 8.77 1.76 -8.50
C ASP A 7 9.41 2.43 -7.27
N MET A 8 9.59 3.76 -7.31
CA MET A 8 10.10 4.54 -6.18
C MET A 8 9.14 4.52 -4.99
N TYR A 9 7.84 4.69 -5.21
CA TYR A 9 6.84 4.62 -4.14
C TYR A 9 6.72 3.23 -3.56
N GLU A 10 6.80 2.17 -4.38
CA GLU A 10 6.78 0.81 -3.88
C GLU A 10 8.00 0.52 -3.00
N ALA A 11 9.20 0.82 -3.47
CA ALA A 11 10.43 0.61 -2.71
C ALA A 11 10.39 1.37 -1.37
N GLU A 12 9.92 2.62 -1.38
CA GLU A 12 9.76 3.40 -0.17
C GLU A 12 8.70 2.81 0.77
N GLY A 13 7.56 2.35 0.24
CA GLY A 13 6.52 1.70 1.02
C GLY A 13 7.01 0.43 1.72
N VAL A 14 7.79 -0.40 1.03
CA VAL A 14 8.44 -1.59 1.62
C VAL A 14 9.41 -1.17 2.72
N ARG A 15 10.26 -0.17 2.48
CA ARG A 15 11.21 0.36 3.48
C ARG A 15 10.51 0.92 4.73
N MET A 16 9.36 1.56 4.56
CA MET A 16 8.55 2.04 5.69
C MET A 16 7.95 0.89 6.48
N ALA A 17 7.49 -0.17 5.80
CA ALA A 17 6.92 -1.34 6.43
C ALA A 17 7.96 -2.08 7.28
N GLU A 18 9.17 -2.25 6.78
CA GLU A 18 10.31 -2.85 7.50
C GLU A 18 10.64 -2.09 8.80
N ARG A 19 10.43 -0.77 8.81
CA ARG A 19 10.63 0.08 9.98
C ARG A 19 9.41 0.14 10.91
N GLY A 20 8.35 -0.61 10.62
CA GLY A 20 7.10 -0.59 11.39
C GLY A 20 6.28 0.69 11.26
N LEU A 21 6.52 1.49 10.22
CA LEU A 21 5.83 2.76 9.98
C LEU A 21 4.58 2.53 9.15
N VAL A 22 3.46 2.26 9.85
CA VAL A 22 2.18 1.87 9.24
C VAL A 22 1.62 2.93 8.30
N LEU A 23 1.43 4.17 8.78
CA LEU A 23 0.79 5.22 7.98
C LEU A 23 1.63 5.60 6.74
N PRO A 24 2.96 5.77 6.82
CA PRO A 24 3.78 5.99 5.63
C PRO A 24 3.74 4.83 4.61
N THR A 25 3.64 3.59 5.08
CA THR A 25 3.45 2.41 4.20
C THR A 25 2.13 2.53 3.44
N TYR A 26 1.05 2.91 4.14
CA TYR A 26 -0.27 3.10 3.54
C TYR A 26 -0.28 4.24 2.52
N ASP A 27 0.35 5.37 2.81
CA ASP A 27 0.47 6.49 1.87
C ASP A 27 1.18 6.07 0.58
N CYS A 28 2.25 5.27 0.68
CA CYS A 28 2.92 4.72 -0.51
C CYS A 28 2.02 3.77 -1.29
N CYS A 29 1.22 2.93 -0.61
CA CYS A 29 0.22 2.08 -1.26
C CYS A 29 -0.79 2.92 -2.08
N LEU A 30 -1.31 4.01 -1.52
CA LEU A 30 -2.23 4.91 -2.21
C LEU A 30 -1.57 5.59 -3.41
N LYS A 31 -0.33 6.06 -3.26
CA LYS A 31 0.45 6.66 -4.34
C LYS A 31 0.72 5.67 -5.49
N CYS A 32 1.04 4.41 -5.17
CA CYS A 32 1.17 3.35 -6.16
C CYS A 32 -0.16 3.08 -6.87
N SER A 33 -1.25 2.94 -6.13
CA SER A 33 -2.59 2.73 -6.70
C SER A 33 -2.99 3.84 -7.68
N HIS A 34 -2.78 5.10 -7.28
CA HIS A 34 -3.07 6.24 -8.15
C HIS A 34 -2.17 6.27 -9.39
N THR A 35 -0.87 6.01 -9.22
CA THR A 35 0.08 5.98 -10.34
C THR A 35 -0.24 4.85 -11.32
N PHE A 36 -0.66 3.68 -10.81
CA PHE A 36 -1.18 2.58 -11.62
C PHE A 36 -2.40 3.02 -12.44
N ASN A 37 -3.39 3.68 -11.83
CA ASN A 37 -4.58 4.15 -12.55
C ASN A 37 -4.20 5.14 -13.68
N LEU A 38 -3.22 6.02 -13.46
CA LEU A 38 -2.73 6.93 -14.50
C LEU A 38 -2.04 6.19 -15.66
N LEU A 39 -1.32 5.10 -15.37
CA LEU A 39 -0.69 4.25 -16.38
C LEU A 39 -1.73 3.46 -17.18
N ASP A 40 -2.72 2.87 -16.49
CA ASP A 40 -3.83 2.10 -17.09
C ASP A 40 -4.67 2.98 -18.01
N ALA A 41 -5.07 4.17 -17.55
CA ALA A 41 -5.87 5.12 -18.33
C ALA A 41 -5.15 5.65 -19.58
N ARG A 42 -3.81 5.67 -19.58
CA ARG A 42 -3.01 6.06 -20.73
C ARG A 42 -2.77 4.91 -21.73
N GLY A 43 -3.29 3.71 -21.46
CA GLY A 43 -2.97 2.52 -22.25
C GLY A 43 -1.48 2.16 -22.21
N ALA A 44 -0.76 2.63 -21.19
CA ALA A 44 0.69 2.49 -21.09
C ALA A 44 1.14 1.15 -20.49
N ILE A 45 0.19 0.28 -20.12
CA ILE A 45 0.41 -1.07 -19.60
C ILE A 45 -0.45 -2.07 -20.36
N SER A 46 0.12 -3.23 -20.65
CA SER A 46 -0.57 -4.37 -21.25
C SER A 46 -1.48 -5.09 -20.24
N VAL A 47 -2.37 -5.95 -20.77
CA VAL A 47 -3.25 -6.80 -19.94
C VAL A 47 -2.45 -7.67 -18.98
N ALA A 48 -1.31 -8.23 -19.41
CA ALA A 48 -0.44 -9.03 -18.57
C ALA A 48 0.21 -8.20 -17.46
N GLU A 49 0.73 -7.02 -17.79
CA GLU A 49 1.35 -6.12 -16.81
C GLU A 49 0.35 -5.63 -15.75
N ARG A 50 -0.93 -5.45 -16.13
CA ARG A 50 -1.98 -4.99 -15.22
C ARG A 50 -2.11 -5.89 -13.98
N THR A 51 -2.10 -7.21 -14.17
CA THR A 51 -2.15 -8.18 -13.07
C THR A 51 -0.94 -8.05 -12.15
N THR A 52 0.25 -7.85 -12.70
CA THR A 52 1.48 -7.63 -11.93
C THR A 52 1.40 -6.36 -11.08
N TYR A 53 0.97 -5.23 -11.65
CA TYR A 53 0.80 -3.98 -10.91
C TYR A 53 -0.22 -4.11 -9.78
N ILE A 54 -1.34 -4.78 -10.02
CA ILE A 54 -2.36 -5.03 -8.98
C ILE A 54 -1.77 -5.88 -7.85
N GLY A 55 -0.99 -6.93 -8.16
CA GLY A 55 -0.31 -7.74 -7.15
C GLY A 55 0.65 -6.93 -6.28
N ARG A 56 1.43 -6.05 -6.91
CA ARG A 56 2.36 -5.13 -6.23
C ARG A 56 1.65 -4.19 -5.26
N VAL A 57 0.58 -3.53 -5.70
CA VAL A 57 -0.25 -2.66 -4.82
C VAL A 57 -0.88 -3.45 -3.68
N ARG A 58 -1.41 -4.66 -3.96
CA ARG A 58 -1.99 -5.53 -2.93
C ARG A 58 -0.96 -5.94 -1.87
N ASN A 59 0.29 -6.17 -2.25
CA ASN A 59 1.34 -6.49 -1.27
C ASN A 59 1.59 -5.33 -0.30
N LEU A 60 1.65 -4.08 -0.77
CA LEU A 60 1.77 -2.91 0.11
C LEU A 60 0.57 -2.75 1.04
N ALA A 61 -0.64 -2.98 0.53
CA ALA A 61 -1.86 -2.95 1.33
C ALA A 61 -1.81 -4.01 2.44
N ARG A 62 -1.36 -5.24 2.12
CA ARG A 62 -1.19 -6.33 3.08
C ARG A 62 -0.16 -5.96 4.16
N LEU A 63 1.02 -5.46 3.77
CA LEU A 63 2.06 -5.02 4.70
C LEU A 63 1.54 -3.94 5.67
N SER A 64 0.82 -2.95 5.14
CA SER A 64 0.19 -1.91 5.95
C SER A 64 -0.86 -2.48 6.92
N ALA A 65 -1.72 -3.39 6.46
CA ALA A 65 -2.77 -3.99 7.27
C ALA A 65 -2.20 -4.85 8.41
N GLU A 66 -1.22 -5.71 8.11
CA GLU A 66 -0.51 -6.52 9.11
C GLU A 66 0.22 -5.64 10.12
N GLY A 67 0.91 -4.59 9.64
CA GLY A 67 1.57 -3.61 10.51
C GLY A 67 0.60 -2.88 11.44
N TYR A 68 -0.56 -2.47 10.92
CA TYR A 68 -1.62 -1.85 11.70
C TYR A 68 -2.18 -2.80 12.75
N LEU A 69 -2.45 -4.05 12.40
CA LEU A 69 -2.94 -5.06 13.34
C LEU A 69 -1.96 -5.26 14.50
N LYS A 70 -0.67 -5.46 14.20
CA LYS A 70 0.40 -5.56 15.21
C LYS A 70 0.53 -4.31 16.07
N GLN A 71 0.31 -3.13 15.50
CA GLN A 71 0.30 -1.88 16.26
C GLN A 71 -0.88 -1.83 17.23
N ARG A 72 -2.08 -2.21 16.78
CA ARG A 72 -3.29 -2.23 17.62
C ARG A 72 -3.21 -3.26 18.73
N GLU A 73 -2.67 -4.44 18.44
CA GLU A 73 -2.43 -5.49 19.43
C GLU A 73 -1.49 -5.00 20.55
N ARG A 74 -0.35 -4.38 20.20
CA ARG A 74 0.57 -3.77 21.17
C ARG A 74 -0.06 -2.68 22.05
N MET A 75 -1.10 -2.02 21.54
CA MET A 75 -1.86 -1.01 22.28
C MET A 75 -3.02 -1.60 23.09
N GLY A 76 -3.20 -2.92 23.11
CA GLY A 76 -4.34 -3.58 23.78
C GLY A 76 -5.69 -3.32 23.10
N PHE A 77 -5.70 -3.16 21.77
CA PHE A 77 -6.90 -2.89 20.96
C PHE A 77 -7.78 -1.72 21.47
N PRO A 78 -7.25 -0.49 21.57
CA PRO A 78 -7.89 0.64 22.27
C PRO A 78 -9.19 1.14 21.62
N LEU A 79 -9.53 0.65 20.43
CA LEU A 79 -10.76 0.99 19.70
C LEU A 79 -11.79 -0.15 19.70
N MET A 80 -11.43 -1.33 20.20
CA MET A 80 -12.34 -2.48 20.22
C MET A 80 -13.50 -2.18 21.19
N GLY A 81 -14.73 -2.31 20.69
CA GLY A 81 -15.95 -2.04 21.47
C GLY A 81 -16.29 -0.56 21.70
N LYS A 82 -15.46 0.41 21.25
CA LYS A 82 -15.73 1.84 21.44
C LYS A 82 -16.90 2.39 20.63
N PHE A 83 -17.27 1.74 19.54
CA PHE A 83 -18.31 2.21 18.61
C PHE A 83 -19.40 1.15 18.41
N LYS A 84 -19.85 0.51 19.49
CA LYS A 84 -21.04 -0.35 19.42
C LYS A 84 -22.25 0.50 18.99
N ARG A 85 -22.94 0.04 17.93
CA ARG A 85 -24.24 0.58 17.51
C ARG A 85 -25.30 0.24 18.55
#